data_AF-A4YEZ8-F1
#
_entry.id   AF-A4YEZ8-F1
#
_cell.length_a   1.000
_cell.length_b   1.000
_cell.length_c   1.000
_cell.angle_alpha   90.00
_cell.angle_beta   90.00
_cell.angle_gamma   90.00
#
_symmetry.space_group_name_H-M   'P 1'
#
loop_
_entity.id
_entity.type
_entity.pdbx_description
1 polymer ?
#
loop_
_entity_poly.entity_id
_entity_poly.type
_entity_poly.pdbx_seq_one_letter_code
_entity_poly.pdbx_strand_id
1 'polypeptide(L)'
;MDANLLRRRYQDYEKSLKRSKPRELMLVVRDFLFFVRGLKSSVTSSWLKSNLAEQERIASRIFTVLRLRYLILFLYRRIVDGLVSRLLNLIRLLVTRISFT
;
A
#
# COMPACT_ATOMS: atom_id res chain seq x y z
N MET A 1 19.22 17.98 -15.29
CA MET A 1 18.04 18.24 -14.43
C MET A 1 18.37 19.45 -13.58
N ASP A 2 17.54 20.50 -13.58
CA ASP A 2 17.78 21.69 -12.75
C ASP A 2 17.68 21.31 -11.26
N ALA A 3 18.68 21.68 -10.46
CA ALA A 3 18.74 21.39 -9.03
C ALA A 3 17.52 21.94 -8.28
N ASN A 4 16.95 23.07 -8.74
CA ASN A 4 15.75 23.66 -8.15
C ASN A 4 14.50 22.79 -8.40
N LEU A 5 14.39 22.18 -9.58
CA LEU A 5 13.30 21.26 -9.90
C LEU A 5 13.40 19.98 -9.05
N LEU A 6 14.62 19.46 -8.88
CA LEU A 6 14.85 18.28 -8.05
C LEU A 6 14.46 18.55 -6.59
N ARG A 7 14.89 19.69 -6.03
CA ARG A 7 14.56 20.11 -4.67
C ARG A 7 13.06 20.24 -4.47
N ARG A 8 12.35 20.91 -5.39
CA ARG A 8 10.88 21.03 -5.34
C ARG A 8 10.21 19.67 -5.35
N ARG A 9 10.64 18.77 -6.24
CA ARG A 9 10.07 17.42 -6.32
C ARG A 9 10.24 16.63 -5.01
N TYR A 10 11.39 16.73 -4.36
CA TYR A 10 11.61 16.15 -3.04
C TYR A 10 10.69 16.74 -1.96
N GLN A 11 10.49 18.06 -1.95
CA GLN A 11 9.57 18.73 -1.03
C GLN A 11 8.12 18.30 -1.25
N ASP A 12 7.71 18.07 -2.50
CA ASP A 12 6.37 17.58 -2.83
C ASP A 12 6.15 16.16 -2.29
N TYR A 13 7.15 15.29 -2.42
CA TYR A 13 7.10 13.96 -1.81
C TYR A 13 7.05 14.02 -0.29
N GLU A 14 7.85 14.88 0.34
CA GLU A 14 7.84 15.06 1.79
C GLU A 14 6.44 15.46 2.30
N LYS A 15 5.80 16.45 1.66
CA LYS A 15 4.44 16.87 2.00
C LYS A 15 3.42 15.75 1.78
N SER A 16 3.53 15.05 0.66
CA SER A 16 2.60 13.97 0.29
C SER A 16 2.70 12.80 1.27
N LEU A 17 3.92 12.37 1.62
CA LEU A 17 4.15 11.28 2.57
C LEU A 17 3.59 11.60 3.97
N LYS A 18 3.68 12.86 4.43
CA LYS A 18 3.18 13.28 5.75
C LYS A 18 1.65 13.33 5.85
N ARG A 19 0.93 13.56 4.76
CA ARG A 19 -0.53 13.82 4.77
C ARG A 19 -1.39 12.71 4.17
N SER A 20 -0.77 11.68 3.59
CA SER A 20 -1.49 10.67 2.82
C SER A 20 -2.26 9.68 3.69
N LYS A 21 -3.51 9.41 3.30
CA LYS A 21 -4.24 8.22 3.77
C LYS A 21 -3.59 6.93 3.24
N PRO A 22 -3.82 5.75 3.83
CA PRO A 22 -3.13 4.51 3.43
C PRO A 22 -3.17 4.17 1.93
N ARG A 23 -4.31 4.43 1.26
CA ARG A 23 -4.48 4.18 -0.18
C ARG A 23 -3.68 5.16 -1.03
N GLU A 24 -3.75 6.44 -0.68
CA GLU A 24 -2.99 7.53 -1.32
C GLU A 24 -1.49 7.35 -1.09
N LEU A 25 -1.10 6.95 0.12
CA LEU A 25 0.29 6.70 0.50
C LEU A 25 0.90 5.61 -0.38
N MET A 26 0.13 4.56 -0.72
CA MET A 26 0.59 3.52 -1.63
C MET A 26 0.92 4.08 -3.02
N LEU A 27 0.13 5.03 -3.52
CA LEU A 27 0.37 5.69 -4.81
C LEU A 27 1.58 6.61 -4.74
N VAL A 28 1.69 7.42 -3.68
CA VAL A 28 2.81 8.35 -3.45
C VAL A 28 4.13 7.59 -3.33
N VAL A 29 4.17 6.51 -2.55
CA VAL A 29 5.37 5.67 -2.37
C VAL A 29 5.76 4.98 -3.67
N ARG A 30 4.79 4.54 -4.47
CA ARG A 30 5.05 3.95 -5.79
C ARG A 30 5.67 4.98 -6.74
N ASP A 31 5.11 6.18 -6.81
CA ASP A 31 5.65 7.26 -7.64
C ASP A 31 7.07 7.66 -7.20
N PHE A 32 7.27 7.80 -5.89
CA PHE A 32 8.59 8.07 -5.30
C PHE A 32 9.61 6.98 -5.66
N LEU A 33 9.23 5.69 -5.62
CA LEU A 33 10.10 4.59 -6.03
C LEU A 33 10.55 4.71 -7.48
N PHE A 34 9.63 5.01 -8.41
CA PHE A 34 9.98 5.23 -9.81
C PHE A 34 10.93 6.40 -9.97
N PHE A 35 10.64 7.50 -9.28
CA PHE A 35 11.49 8.69 -9.28
C PHE A 35 12.91 8.41 -8.76
N VAL A 36 13.05 7.79 -7.59
CA VAL A 36 14.35 7.47 -6.99
C VAL A 36 15.15 6.51 -7.85
N ARG A 37 14.50 5.50 -8.45
CA ARG A 37 15.17 4.58 -9.38
C ARG A 37 15.72 5.29 -10.60
N GLY A 38 14.92 6.14 -11.23
CA GLY A 38 15.34 6.95 -12.38
C GLY A 38 16.50 7.88 -12.02
N LEU A 39 16.42 8.55 -10.86
CA LEU A 39 17.48 9.42 -10.38
C LEU A 39 18.76 8.62 -10.10
N LYS A 40 18.66 7.48 -9.43
CA LYS A 40 19.79 6.60 -9.11
C LYS A 40 20.53 6.11 -10.37
N SER A 41 19.81 5.83 -11.45
CA SER A 41 20.43 5.46 -12.74
C SER A 41 21.13 6.62 -13.43
N SER A 42 20.83 7.87 -13.07
CA SER A 42 21.38 9.07 -13.71
C SER A 42 22.54 9.72 -12.95
N VAL A 43 22.84 9.30 -11.72
CA VAL A 43 23.89 9.88 -10.88
C VAL A 43 25.16 9.03 -10.86
N THR A 44 26.31 9.69 -10.91
CA THR A 44 27.64 9.05 -10.88
C THR A 44 28.28 9.06 -9.49
N SER A 45 27.93 10.03 -8.64
CA SER A 45 28.44 10.15 -7.26
C SER A 45 28.07 8.93 -6.42
N SER A 46 29.08 8.31 -5.81
CA SER A 46 28.93 7.13 -4.93
C SER A 46 28.07 7.43 -3.71
N TRP A 47 28.28 8.59 -3.09
CA TRP A 47 27.49 9.04 -1.94
C TRP A 47 26.02 9.23 -2.32
N LEU A 48 25.73 9.93 -3.43
CA LEU A 48 24.35 10.11 -3.91
C LEU A 48 23.70 8.77 -4.24
N LYS A 49 24.43 7.87 -4.91
CA LYS A 49 23.93 6.54 -5.27
C LYS A 49 23.60 5.70 -4.05
N SER A 50 24.43 5.74 -3.01
CA SER A 50 24.18 5.07 -1.73
C SER A 50 22.95 5.63 -1.02
N ASN A 51 22.84 6.97 -0.94
CA ASN A 51 21.69 7.64 -0.32
C ASN A 51 20.38 7.30 -1.04
N LEU A 52 20.39 7.28 -2.38
CA LEU A 52 19.22 6.90 -3.18
C LEU A 52 18.88 5.40 -3.05
N ALA A 53 19.89 4.54 -2.90
CA ALA A 53 19.65 3.12 -2.67
C ALA A 53 18.94 2.86 -1.33
N GLU A 54 19.30 3.59 -0.28
CA GLU A 54 18.61 3.46 1.01
C GLU A 54 17.19 4.02 0.96
N GLN A 55 16.97 5.16 0.27
CA GLN A 55 15.62 5.67 0.01
C GLN A 55 14.75 4.65 -0.74
N GLU A 56 15.29 4.02 -1.78
CA GLU A 56 14.59 2.97 -2.53
C GLU A 56 14.26 1.76 -1.65
N ARG A 57 15.20 1.34 -0.80
CA ARG A 57 15.01 0.20 0.13
C ARG A 57 13.88 0.48 1.11
N ILE A 58 13.87 1.66 1.74
CA ILE A 58 12.83 2.07 2.68
C ILE A 58 11.48 2.17 1.97
N ALA A 59 11.41 2.86 0.83
CA ALA A 59 10.17 3.02 0.09
C ALA A 59 9.61 1.67 -0.41
N SER A 60 10.47 0.74 -0.82
CA SER A 60 10.07 -0.62 -1.22
C SER A 60 9.45 -1.38 -0.05
N ARG A 61 10.03 -1.25 1.15
CA ARG A 61 9.47 -1.84 2.38
C ARG A 61 8.11 -1.25 2.70
N ILE A 62 7.97 0.08 2.67
CA ILE A 62 6.68 0.75 2.91
C ILE A 62 5.62 0.24 1.93
N PHE A 63 5.95 0.16 0.64
CA PHE A 63 5.04 -0.33 -0.39
C PHE A 63 4.59 -1.78 -0.13
N THR A 64 5.52 -2.66 0.23
CA THR A 64 5.23 -4.06 0.57
C THR A 64 4.32 -4.17 1.79
N VAL A 65 4.59 -3.40 2.85
CA VAL A 65 3.76 -3.38 4.07
C VAL A 65 2.33 -2.93 3.74
N LEU A 66 2.17 -1.89 2.91
CA LEU A 66 0.84 -1.42 2.49
C LEU A 66 0.10 -2.47 1.66
N ARG A 67 0.77 -3.16 0.72
CA ARG A 67 0.16 -4.27 -0.03
C ARG A 67 -0.28 -5.40 0.90
N LEU A 68 0.56 -5.77 1.87
CA LEU A 68 0.25 -6.81 2.83
C LEU A 68 -0.95 -6.45 3.70
N ARG A 69 -1.07 -5.19 4.15
CA ARG A 69 -2.26 -4.69 4.85
C ARG A 69 -3.53 -4.95 4.05
N TYR A 70 -3.55 -4.63 2.76
CA TYR A 70 -4.72 -4.85 1.92
C TYR A 70 -5.02 -6.34 1.70
N LEU A 71 -3.99 -7.17 1.59
CA LEU A 71 -4.17 -8.62 1.50
C LEU A 71 -4.79 -9.19 2.79
N ILE A 72 -4.30 -8.78 3.96
CA ILE A 72 -4.84 -9.20 5.26
C ILE A 72 -6.30 -8.78 5.38
N LEU A 73 -6.64 -7.53 5.05
CA LEU A 73 -8.02 -7.04 5.09
C LEU A 73 -8.94 -7.81 4.14
N PHE A 74 -8.45 -8.16 2.96
CA PHE A 74 -9.19 -8.98 2.00
C PHE A 74 -9.48 -10.38 2.54
N LEU A 75 -8.46 -11.05 3.09
CA LEU A 75 -8.63 -12.38 3.69
C LEU A 75 -9.60 -12.35 4.88
N TYR A 76 -9.46 -11.35 5.76
CA TYR A 76 -10.36 -11.13 6.88
C TYR A 76 -11.82 -11.02 6.41
N ARG A 77 -12.07 -10.15 5.43
CA ARG A 77 -13.42 -9.96 4.88
C ARG A 77 -13.98 -11.27 4.32
N ARG A 78 -13.18 -12.02 3.57
CA ARG A 78 -13.59 -13.30 2.98
C ARG A 78 -13.96 -14.34 4.05
N ILE A 79 -13.22 -14.37 5.17
CA ILE A 79 -13.53 -15.27 6.30
C ILE A 79 -14.88 -14.89 6.93
N VAL A 80 -15.07 -13.60 7.24
CA VAL A 80 -16.31 -13.10 7.83
C VAL A 80 -17.52 -13.37 6.93
N ASP A 81 -17.42 -13.06 5.64
CA ASP A 81 -18.48 -13.30 4.66
C ASP A 81 -18.85 -14.80 4.58
N GLY A 82 -17.85 -15.67 4.67
CA GLY A 82 -18.04 -17.12 4.72
C GLY A 82 -18.77 -17.58 5.98
N LEU A 83 -18.41 -17.05 7.15
CA LEU A 83 -19.07 -17.35 8.42
C LEU A 83 -20.52 -16.85 8.43
N VAL A 84 -20.76 -15.62 7.97
CA VAL A 84 -22.11 -15.04 7.85
C VAL A 84 -22.98 -15.90 6.94
N SER A 85 -22.46 -16.31 5.78
CA SER A 85 -23.20 -17.16 4.84
C SER A 85 -23.58 -18.51 5.46
N ARG A 86 -22.66 -19.14 6.20
CA ARG A 86 -22.94 -20.40 6.92
C ARG A 86 -24.01 -20.21 7.99
N LEU A 87 -23.91 -19.15 8.78
CA LEU A 87 -24.90 -18.84 9.82
C LEU A 87 -26.29 -18.61 9.23
N LEU A 88 -26.38 -17.81 8.15
CA LEU A 88 -27.65 -17.58 7.46
C LEU A 88 -28.26 -18.87 6.92
N ASN A 89 -27.44 -19.80 6.41
CA ASN A 89 -27.93 -21.10 5.97
C ASN A 89 -28.51 -21.92 7.13
N LEU A 90 -27.82 -21.97 8.28
CA LEU A 90 -28.32 -22.65 9.47
C LEU A 90 -29.64 -22.06 9.98
N ILE A 91 -29.75 -20.72 10.01
CA ILE A 91 -30.99 -20.03 10.39
C ILE A 91 -32.13 -20.41 9.44
N ARG A 92 -31.89 -20.37 8.12
CA ARG A 92 -32.91 -20.73 7.12
C ARG A 92 -33.38 -22.16 7.27
N LEU A 93 -32.45 -23.11 7.45
CA LEU A 93 -32.78 -24.52 7.67
C LEU A 93 -33.65 -24.71 8.92
N LEU A 94 -33.35 -23.99 10.00
CA LEU A 94 -34.14 -24.04 11.23
C LEU A 94 -35.55 -23.47 11.02
N VAL A 95 -35.66 -22.29 10.40
CA VAL A 95 -36.95 -21.65 10.10
C VAL A 95 -37.82 -22.56 9.23
N THR A 96 -37.24 -23.16 8.18
CA THR A 96 -37.96 -24.12 7.32
C THR A 96 -38.51 -25.28 8.14
N ARG A 97 -37.71 -25.89 9.02
CA ARG A 97 -38.17 -27.01 9.85
C ARG A 97 -39.30 -26.62 10.80
N ILE A 98 -39.18 -25.47 11.45
CA ILE A 98 -40.22 -24.96 12.36
C ILE A 98 -41.52 -24.70 11.58
N SER A 99 -41.46 -24.17 10.35
CA SER A 99 -42.66 -23.90 9.55
C SER A 99 -43.39 -25.15 9.04
N PHE A 100 -42.75 -26.32 9.06
CA PHE A 100 -43.35 -27.61 8.68
C PHE A 100 -43.77 -28.46 9.89
N THR A 101 -43.63 -27.92 11.11
CA THR A 101 -44.11 -28.54 12.36
C THR A 101 -45.34 -27.78 12.84
#